data_AF-A0A7R9XU19-F1
#
_entry.id   AF-A0A7R9XU19-F1
#
_cell.length_a   1.000
_cell.length_b   1.000
_cell.length_c   1.000
_cell.angle_alpha   90.00
_cell.angle_beta   90.00
_cell.angle_gamma   90.00
#
_symmetry.space_group_name_H-M   'P 1'
#
loop_
_entity.id
_entity.type
_entity.pdbx_description
1 polymer ?
#
loop_
_entity_poly.entity_id
_entity_poly.type
_entity_poly.pdbx_seq_one_letter_code
_entity_poly.pdbx_strand_id
1 'polypeptide(L)'
;FPRGFEDFLASPAVRTAQKVQASIIVCLSRTGTTSRLIAKYRPDAPILSVCYAEEADPASVARRSLVSRGIIPVIQPPEWGQGNAIVPQEVMRNAILYARDTLKIVKPGDAVVGVHRLLGEAILKVVVCPEGNAF
;
A
#
# COMPACT_ATOMS: atom_id res chain seq x y z
N PHE A 1 15.90 10.00 19.14
CA PHE A 1 14.42 9.98 19.14
C PHE A 1 13.95 8.57 18.82
N PRO A 2 13.12 7.93 19.66
CA PRO A 2 12.69 6.56 19.41
C PRO A 2 11.82 6.55 18.15
N ARG A 3 12.22 5.76 17.15
CA ARG A 3 11.41 5.49 15.97
C ARG A 3 10.24 4.63 16.43
N GLY A 4 9.00 5.09 16.26
CA GLY A 4 7.83 4.24 16.51
C GLY A 4 7.93 2.96 15.66
N PHE A 5 7.32 1.87 16.09
CA PHE A 5 7.33 0.60 15.33
C PHE A 5 6.90 0.79 13.86
N GLU A 6 6.08 1.80 13.60
CA GLU A 6 5.60 2.19 12.27
C GLU A 6 6.70 2.65 11.30
N ASP A 7 7.79 3.22 11.82
CA ASP A 7 8.96 3.67 11.02
C ASP A 7 9.89 2.51 10.63
N PHE A 8 9.85 1.39 11.37
CA PHE A 8 10.80 0.30 11.17
C PHE A 8 10.70 -0.31 9.77
N LEU A 9 9.49 -0.38 9.19
CA LEU A 9 9.27 -0.90 7.84
C LEU A 9 9.41 0.14 6.72
N ALA A 10 9.42 1.43 7.03
CA ALA A 10 9.48 2.46 6.00
C ALA A 10 10.81 2.40 5.21
N SER A 11 11.94 2.30 5.92
CA SER A 11 13.25 2.27 5.28
C SER A 11 13.55 0.95 4.52
N PRO A 12 13.21 -0.25 5.04
CA PRO A 12 13.32 -1.48 4.27
C PRO A 12 12.37 -1.50 3.07
N ALA A 13 11.16 -0.95 3.18
CA ALA A 13 10.22 -0.91 2.06
C ALA A 13 10.77 -0.16 0.85
N VAL A 14 11.33 1.03 1.08
CA VAL A 14 11.95 1.81 0.00
C VAL A 14 13.18 1.11 -0.57
N ARG A 15 14.05 0.56 0.29
CA ARG A 15 15.25 -0.14 -0.17
C ARG A 15 14.91 -1.40 -0.96
N THR A 16 13.90 -2.17 -0.54
CA THR A 16 13.44 -3.34 -1.27
C THR A 16 12.84 -2.92 -2.60
N ALA A 17 11.98 -1.90 -2.62
CA ALA A 17 11.40 -1.38 -3.85
C ALA A 17 12.48 -0.95 -4.87
N GLN A 18 13.55 -0.28 -4.41
CA GLN A 18 14.69 0.08 -5.26
C GLN A 18 15.45 -1.15 -5.75
N LYS A 19 15.71 -2.13 -4.88
CA LYS A 19 16.43 -3.37 -5.25
C LYS A 19 15.69 -4.22 -6.27
N VAL A 20 14.37 -4.36 -6.12
CA VAL A 20 13.54 -5.16 -7.04
C VAL A 20 13.05 -4.34 -8.23
N GLN A 21 13.45 -3.07 -8.33
CA GLN A 21 12.94 -2.10 -9.31
C GLN A 21 11.40 -2.14 -9.39
N ALA A 22 10.75 -2.06 -8.24
CA ALA A 22 9.29 -2.15 -8.16
C ALA A 22 8.63 -0.98 -8.88
N SER A 23 7.59 -1.28 -9.66
CA SER A 23 6.79 -0.25 -10.35
C SER A 23 5.90 0.53 -9.38
N ILE A 24 5.52 -0.07 -8.24
CA ILE A 24 4.69 0.57 -7.22
C ILE A 24 4.93 -0.03 -5.82
N ILE A 25 4.72 0.79 -4.79
CA ILE A 25 4.63 0.36 -3.39
C ILE A 25 3.17 0.43 -2.96
N VAL A 26 2.55 -0.69 -2.60
CA VAL A 26 1.18 -0.73 -2.08
C VAL A 26 1.21 -0.77 -0.56
N CYS A 27 0.61 0.23 0.07
CA CYS A 27 0.52 0.36 1.52
C CYS A 27 -0.94 0.32 1.97
N LEU A 28 -1.28 -0.64 2.82
CA LEU A 28 -2.58 -0.65 3.51
C LEU A 28 -2.43 0.16 4.81
N SER A 29 -3.23 1.22 4.98
CA SER A 29 -3.15 2.05 6.18
C SER A 29 -4.51 2.55 6.67
N ARG A 30 -4.73 2.45 7.99
CA ARG A 30 -5.92 3.00 8.67
C ARG A 30 -5.89 4.51 8.82
N THR A 31 -4.72 5.05 9.18
CA THR A 31 -4.53 6.47 9.51
C THR A 31 -3.73 7.23 8.45
N GLY A 32 -3.18 6.52 7.47
CA GLY A 32 -2.24 7.04 6.48
C GLY A 32 -0.83 7.32 7.04
N THR A 33 -0.55 6.99 8.31
CA THR A 33 0.77 7.30 8.89
C THR A 33 1.87 6.51 8.21
N THR A 34 1.68 5.20 8.01
CA THR A 34 2.68 4.33 7.34
C THR A 34 3.04 4.81 5.94
N SER A 35 2.05 5.20 5.12
CA SER A 35 2.31 5.67 3.75
C SER A 35 3.08 6.99 3.73
N ARG A 36 2.78 7.91 4.66
CA ARG A 36 3.55 9.15 4.86
C ARG A 36 4.98 8.90 5.36
N LEU A 37 5.17 7.91 6.23
CA LEU A 37 6.51 7.51 6.69
C LEU A 37 7.35 6.93 5.55
N ILE A 38 6.76 6.13 4.67
CA ILE A 38 7.43 5.65 3.45
C ILE A 38 7.79 6.83 2.55
N ALA A 39 6.87 7.78 2.34
CA ALA A 39 7.09 8.98 1.51
C ALA A 39 8.25 9.86 2.02
N LYS A 40 8.53 9.88 3.33
CA LYS A 40 9.69 10.57 3.92
C LYS A 40 11.02 10.11 3.33
N TYR A 41 11.13 8.83 2.98
CA TYR A 41 12.34 8.25 2.38
C TYR A 41 12.45 8.50 0.87
N ARG A 42 11.49 9.23 0.27
CA ARG A 42 11.47 9.65 -1.14
C ARG A 42 11.76 8.49 -2.11
N PRO A 43 10.94 7.42 -2.12
CA PRO A 43 11.08 6.37 -3.11
C PRO A 43 10.90 6.91 -4.53
N ASP A 44 11.59 6.29 -5.49
CA ASP A 44 11.40 6.55 -6.92
C ASP A 44 10.07 5.96 -7.42
N ALA A 45 9.68 4.81 -6.84
CA ALA A 45 8.40 4.17 -7.10
C ALA A 45 7.23 4.93 -6.42
N PRO A 46 6.08 5.12 -7.11
CA PRO A 46 4.88 5.69 -6.51
C PRO A 46 4.32 4.82 -5.38
N ILE A 47 3.61 5.44 -4.45
CA ILE A 47 3.04 4.78 -3.27
C ILE A 47 1.52 4.77 -3.39
N LEU A 48 0.93 3.60 -3.61
CA LEU A 48 -0.51 3.40 -3.55
C LEU A 48 -0.95 3.23 -2.08
N SER A 49 -1.62 4.23 -1.52
CA SER A 49 -2.09 4.20 -0.12
C SER A 49 -3.56 3.80 -0.07
N VAL A 50 -3.83 2.53 0.21
CA VAL A 50 -5.19 2.02 0.41
C VAL A 50 -5.65 2.43 1.80
N CYS A 51 -6.58 3.37 1.83
CA CYS A 51 -7.16 3.94 3.03
C CYS A 51 -8.42 3.15 3.38
N TYR A 52 -8.36 2.42 4.48
CA TYR A 52 -9.48 1.68 5.03
C TYR A 52 -9.70 2.14 6.47
N ALA A 53 -10.93 2.33 6.90
CA ALA A 53 -11.18 2.82 8.25
C ALA A 53 -12.46 2.22 8.82
N GLU A 54 -12.37 1.68 10.03
CA GLU A 54 -13.52 1.19 10.80
C GLU A 54 -14.19 2.32 11.59
N GLU A 55 -13.42 3.33 12.04
CA GLU A 55 -13.89 4.38 12.97
C GLU A 55 -13.80 5.81 12.40
N ALA A 56 -12.97 6.05 11.38
CA ALA A 56 -12.72 7.38 10.81
C ALA A 56 -13.20 7.48 9.37
N ASP A 57 -13.52 8.67 8.87
CA ASP A 57 -13.84 8.87 7.45
C ASP A 57 -12.60 8.51 6.57
N PRO A 58 -12.66 7.43 5.77
CA PRO A 58 -11.54 7.04 4.92
C PRO A 58 -11.21 8.12 3.86
N ALA A 59 -12.19 8.94 3.46
CA ALA A 59 -11.95 10.06 2.56
C ALA A 59 -11.09 11.15 3.23
N SER A 60 -11.27 11.39 4.53
CA SER A 60 -10.40 12.31 5.30
C SER A 60 -8.96 11.81 5.37
N VAL A 61 -8.76 10.49 5.51
CA VAL A 61 -7.41 9.88 5.48
C VAL A 61 -6.77 10.03 4.10
N ALA A 62 -7.53 9.77 3.04
CA ALA A 62 -7.09 9.93 1.66
C ALA A 62 -6.67 11.38 1.37
N ARG A 63 -7.54 12.36 1.71
CA ARG A 63 -7.25 13.80 1.55
C ARG A 63 -5.99 14.23 2.28
N ARG A 64 -5.80 13.82 3.55
CA ARG A 64 -4.60 14.16 4.33
C ARG A 64 -3.33 13.54 3.76
N SER A 65 -3.43 12.41 3.07
CA SER A 65 -2.28 11.73 2.48
C SER A 65 -1.73 12.43 1.24
N LEU A 66 -2.57 13.20 0.53
CA LEU A 66 -2.15 13.97 -0.66
C LEU A 66 -1.11 15.05 -0.38
N VAL A 67 -0.96 15.48 0.88
CA VAL A 67 0.08 16.44 1.29
C VAL A 67 1.49 15.84 1.13
N SER A 68 1.62 14.52 1.19
CA SER A 68 2.90 13.83 1.07
C SER A 68 3.20 13.42 -0.36
N ARG A 69 4.45 13.65 -0.79
CA ARG A 69 4.90 13.40 -2.17
C ARG A 69 4.75 11.92 -2.56
N GLY A 70 4.29 11.70 -3.78
CA GLY A 70 4.31 10.38 -4.43
C GLY A 70 3.22 9.42 -3.92
N ILE A 71 2.34 9.88 -3.02
CA ILE A 71 1.22 9.07 -2.54
C ILE A 71 0.03 9.22 -3.48
N ILE A 72 -0.49 8.09 -3.94
CA ILE A 72 -1.74 7.94 -4.66
C ILE A 72 -2.72 7.28 -3.67
N PRO A 73 -3.57 8.06 -2.98
CA PRO A 73 -4.51 7.48 -2.05
C PRO A 73 -5.70 6.87 -2.78
N VAL A 74 -6.12 5.69 -2.34
CA VAL A 74 -7.33 5.00 -2.81
C VAL A 74 -8.16 4.67 -1.58
N ILE A 75 -9.43 5.04 -1.59
CA ILE A 75 -10.38 4.60 -0.57
C ILE A 75 -10.69 3.14 -0.85
N GLN A 76 -10.54 2.27 0.14
CA GLN A 76 -10.87 0.85 -0.02
C GLN A 76 -12.36 0.72 -0.41
N PRO A 77 -12.65 0.18 -1.60
CA PRO A 77 -14.02 -0.17 -1.96
C PRO A 77 -14.55 -1.31 -1.07
N PRO A 78 -15.84 -1.31 -0.71
CA PRO A 78 -16.44 -2.38 0.10
C PRO A 78 -16.22 -3.77 -0.47
N GLU A 79 -16.17 -3.91 -1.81
CA GLU A 79 -15.97 -5.18 -2.51
C GLU A 79 -14.56 -5.78 -2.34
N TRP A 80 -13.58 -5.05 -1.82
CA TRP A 80 -12.21 -5.58 -1.66
C TRP A 80 -12.03 -6.47 -0.41
N GLY A 81 -13.01 -6.51 0.49
CA GLY A 81 -12.99 -7.36 1.69
C GLY A 81 -14.10 -8.41 1.69
N GLN A 82 -13.98 -9.41 2.57
CA GLN A 82 -15.04 -10.39 2.84
C GLN A 82 -15.99 -9.87 3.92
N GLY A 83 -17.04 -9.15 3.52
CA GLY A 83 -18.03 -8.60 4.44
C GLY A 83 -17.42 -7.55 5.39
N ASN A 84 -17.64 -7.69 6.70
CA ASN A 84 -17.14 -6.74 7.70
C ASN A 84 -15.67 -7.00 8.14
N ALA A 85 -15.05 -8.10 7.68
CA ALA A 85 -13.68 -8.44 8.07
C ALA A 85 -12.69 -8.00 6.98
N ILE A 86 -11.77 -7.11 7.34
CA ILE A 86 -10.68 -6.70 6.46
C ILE A 86 -9.61 -7.78 6.47
N VAL A 87 -9.56 -8.59 5.40
CA VAL A 87 -8.49 -9.56 5.16
C VAL A 87 -7.35 -8.88 4.38
N PRO A 88 -6.19 -8.56 5.00
CA PRO A 88 -5.17 -7.72 4.36
C PRO A 88 -4.58 -8.33 3.08
N GLN A 89 -4.62 -9.65 2.93
CA GLN A 89 -4.11 -10.31 1.73
C GLN A 89 -5.00 -10.07 0.51
N GLU A 90 -6.32 -10.13 0.68
CA GLU A 90 -7.29 -9.91 -0.39
C GLU A 90 -7.34 -8.43 -0.79
N VAL A 91 -7.35 -7.53 0.20
CA VAL A 91 -7.29 -6.09 -0.07
C VAL A 91 -6.01 -5.73 -0.82
N MET A 92 -4.87 -6.33 -0.47
CA MET A 92 -3.63 -6.14 -1.21
C MET A 92 -3.74 -6.65 -2.65
N ARG A 93 -4.30 -7.84 -2.84
CA ARG A 93 -4.53 -8.43 -4.17
C ARG A 93 -5.37 -7.50 -5.03
N ASN A 94 -6.51 -7.05 -4.51
CA ASN A 94 -7.43 -6.18 -5.22
C ASN A 94 -6.81 -4.80 -5.51
N ALA A 95 -5.99 -4.28 -4.59
CA ALA A 95 -5.24 -3.05 -4.82
C ALA A 95 -4.21 -3.18 -5.96
N ILE A 96 -3.54 -4.33 -6.08
CA ILE A 96 -2.61 -4.61 -7.20
C ILE A 96 -3.39 -4.69 -8.52
N LEU A 97 -4.52 -5.40 -8.54
CA LEU A 97 -5.38 -5.49 -9.71
C LEU A 97 -5.91 -4.11 -10.13
N TYR A 98 -6.32 -3.29 -9.18
CA TYR A 98 -6.73 -1.90 -9.42
C TYR A 98 -5.60 -1.04 -9.99
N ALA A 99 -4.38 -1.20 -9.47
CA ALA A 99 -3.20 -0.48 -9.97
C ALA A 99 -2.86 -0.86 -11.44
N ARG A 100 -3.11 -2.11 -11.82
CA ARG A 100 -2.95 -2.64 -13.18
C ARG A 100 -4.06 -2.17 -14.11
N ASP A 101 -5.31 -2.47 -13.76
CA ASP A 101 -6.45 -2.36 -14.68
C ASP A 101 -7.00 -0.94 -14.76
N THR A 102 -7.11 -0.26 -13.61
CA THR A 102 -7.72 1.07 -13.53
C THR A 102 -6.67 2.17 -13.65
N LEU A 103 -5.60 2.10 -12.86
CA LEU A 103 -4.57 3.15 -12.85
C LEU A 103 -3.56 2.99 -14.01
N LYS A 104 -3.41 1.78 -14.56
CA LYS A 104 -2.45 1.46 -15.63
C LYS A 104 -1.01 1.87 -15.30
N ILE A 105 -0.65 1.83 -14.01
CA ILE A 105 0.70 2.15 -13.52
C ILE A 105 1.58 0.90 -13.52
N VAL A 106 0.97 -0.27 -13.28
CA VAL A 106 1.67 -1.54 -13.16
C VAL A 106 1.34 -2.41 -14.37
N LYS A 107 2.34 -3.08 -14.93
CA LYS A 107 2.17 -4.08 -15.97
C LYS A 107 2.26 -5.49 -15.39
N PRO A 108 1.64 -6.49 -16.01
CA PRO A 108 1.94 -7.87 -15.70
C PRO A 108 3.44 -8.17 -15.77
N GLY A 109 3.95 -8.92 -14.80
CA GLY A 109 5.38 -9.21 -14.65
C GLY A 109 6.16 -8.19 -13.82
N ASP A 110 5.60 -7.00 -13.55
CA ASP A 110 6.27 -6.01 -12.72
C ASP A 110 6.31 -6.42 -11.24
N ALA A 111 7.41 -6.06 -10.57
CA ALA A 111 7.54 -6.25 -9.13
C ALA A 111 6.75 -5.17 -8.36
N VAL A 112 6.08 -5.60 -7.30
CA VAL A 112 5.29 -4.76 -6.40
C VAL A 112 5.71 -5.03 -4.95
N VAL A 113 5.90 -3.97 -4.17
CA VAL A 113 6.18 -4.11 -2.74
C VAL A 113 4.91 -3.82 -1.95
N GLY A 114 4.43 -4.81 -1.21
CA GLY A 114 3.27 -4.70 -0.32
C GLY A 114 3.69 -4.46 1.12
N VAL A 115 3.13 -3.43 1.75
CA VAL A 115 3.28 -3.11 3.16
C VAL A 115 1.90 -3.11 3.82
N HIS A 116 1.71 -3.97 4.82
CA HIS A 116 0.45 -4.00 5.58
C HIS A 116 0.69 -4.47 7.01
N ARG A 117 -0.37 -4.39 7.83
CA ARG A 117 -0.37 -4.99 9.17
C ARG A 117 -1.26 -6.22 9.21
N LEU A 118 -0.86 -7.23 9.96
CA LEU A 118 -1.65 -8.41 10.27
C LEU A 118 -1.50 -8.68 11.76
N LEU A 119 -2.60 -8.70 12.52
CA LEU A 119 -2.60 -8.96 13.97
C LEU A 119 -1.62 -8.06 14.77
N GLY A 120 -1.43 -6.82 14.33
CA GLY A 120 -0.52 -5.86 14.98
C GLY A 120 0.93 -5.91 14.48
N GLU A 121 1.33 -6.99 13.81
CA GLU A 121 2.65 -7.11 13.20
C GLU A 121 2.69 -6.43 11.84
N ALA A 122 3.81 -5.78 11.57
CA ALA A 122 4.03 -5.10 10.31
C ALA A 122 4.71 -6.09 9.35
N ILE A 123 4.09 -6.31 8.19
CA ILE A 123 4.55 -7.25 7.17
C ILE A 123 4.99 -6.48 5.92
N LEU A 124 6.16 -6.84 5.41
CA LEU A 124 6.67 -6.44 4.11
C LEU A 124 6.74 -7.68 3.21
N LYS A 125 6.14 -7.59 2.02
CA LYS A 125 6.17 -8.66 1.02
C LYS A 125 6.48 -8.12 -0.37
N VAL A 126 7.16 -8.92 -1.18
CA VAL A 126 7.38 -8.65 -2.60
C VAL A 126 6.47 -9.58 -3.38
N VAL A 127 5.71 -9.02 -4.30
CA VAL A 127 4.71 -9.74 -5.11
C VAL A 127 4.93 -9.33 -6.57
N VAL A 128 4.79 -10.28 -7.49
CA VAL A 128 4.81 -9.98 -8.94
C VAL A 128 3.38 -9.76 -9.40
N CYS A 129 3.15 -8.74 -10.22
CA CYS A 129 1.84 -8.49 -10.80
C CYS A 129 1.47 -9.62 -11.78
N PRO A 130 0.33 -10.29 -11.62
CA PRO A 130 -0.05 -11.38 -12.51
C PRO A 130 -0.58 -10.88 -13.87
N GLU A 131 -0.42 -11.73 -14.88
CA GLU A 131 -0.94 -11.56 -16.26
C GLU A 131 -2.47 -11.75 -16.35
N GLY A 132 -3.08 -12.44 -15.39
CA GLY A 132 -4.53 -12.66 -15.32
C GLY A 132 -5.10 -12.36 -13.94
N ASN A 133 -6.29 -12.88 -13.65
CA ASN A 133 -6.89 -12.81 -12.31
C ASN A 133 -6.35 -13.88 -11.34
N ALA A 134 -5.39 -14.71 -11.76
CA ALA A 134 -4.83 -15.78 -10.93
C ALA A 134 -3.75 -15.24 -9.98
N PHE A 135 -3.98 -15.40 -8.68
CA PHE A 135 -3.01 -15.31 -7.59
C PHE A 135 -3.14 -16.58 -6.77
#